data_AF-A0AAA9ZXH0-F1
#
_entry.id   AF-A0AAA9ZXH0-F1
#
_cell.length_a   1.000
_cell.length_b   1.000
_cell.length_c   1.000
_cell.angle_alpha   90.00
_cell.angle_beta   90.00
_cell.angle_gamma   90.00
#
_symmetry.space_group_name_H-M   'P 1'
#
loop_
_entity.id
_entity.type
_entity.pdbx_description
1 polymer ?
#
loop_
_entity_poly.entity_id
_entity_poly.type
_entity_poly.pdbx_seq_one_letter_code
_entity_poly.pdbx_strand_id
1 'polypeptide(L)'
;MSNTASFTCLNCCVRFQNAEMQREHYKTDWHRYNLKRKIAELPPVSIEEFEKRLNQQKSADAAALQDQSLYCKACKKLFKSKNAHDNHLDSKKHKDNLKDFLEKNAGAPEEDVSEKSTRPKKEYVVADEAADEDMEDEDEEGWEEEWDNPIENNDCLFCPNHSEDLIQNIKHMSVKHSFFIPDAEYCVDVEGLLGYLAEKICREFICIWCNEKGRTFYSLDAVRNHMVEKGHCKMLHEGAALAEYVDFYDYSTSYPDHGDEMDIDEELEGPQVLDGDDFQMVLPSGAVIGHRSLLRYYKQKINPNRAVVVKKSTQRLHKVLAEYRALGWTSTQQEAAARNARDMHVMKRQQAKLVQQIGVKANKLQKHFRVQCNF
;
A
#
# COMPACT_ATOMS: atom_id res chain seq x y z
N MET A 1 -53.41 -5.45 -28.26
CA MET A 1 -52.58 -6.18 -27.28
C MET A 1 -51.62 -5.18 -26.68
N SER A 2 -51.86 -4.78 -25.43
CA SER A 2 -51.08 -3.76 -24.71
C SER A 2 -49.68 -4.31 -24.41
N ASN A 3 -48.66 -3.55 -24.83
CA ASN A 3 -47.24 -3.89 -24.64
C ASN A 3 -46.85 -3.55 -23.18
N THR A 4 -46.85 -4.54 -22.30
CA THR A 4 -46.45 -4.37 -20.89
C THR A 4 -44.91 -4.33 -20.81
N ALA A 5 -44.34 -3.16 -20.54
CA ALA A 5 -42.90 -3.00 -20.35
C ALA A 5 -42.41 -3.85 -19.17
N SER A 6 -41.43 -4.74 -19.40
CA SER A 6 -40.83 -5.56 -18.35
C SER A 6 -39.61 -4.86 -17.76
N PHE A 7 -39.64 -4.58 -16.46
CA PHE A 7 -38.51 -3.98 -15.73
C PHE A 7 -37.54 -5.07 -15.27
N THR A 8 -36.26 -4.98 -15.60
CA THR A 8 -35.26 -6.01 -15.28
C THR A 8 -33.93 -5.41 -14.84
N CYS A 9 -33.24 -6.06 -13.91
CA CYS A 9 -31.87 -5.72 -13.54
C CYS A 9 -30.90 -6.76 -14.08
N LEU A 10 -30.04 -6.35 -15.02
CA LEU A 10 -29.03 -7.22 -15.65
C LEU A 10 -27.90 -7.64 -14.71
N ASN A 11 -27.61 -6.85 -13.67
CA ASN A 11 -26.56 -7.17 -12.71
C ASN A 11 -26.99 -8.23 -11.69
N CYS A 12 -28.29 -8.29 -11.39
CA CYS A 12 -28.84 -9.24 -10.42
C CYS A 12 -29.69 -10.33 -11.08
N CYS A 13 -29.86 -10.28 -12.40
CA CYS A 13 -30.65 -11.23 -13.21
C CYS A 13 -32.10 -11.42 -12.70
N VAL A 14 -32.73 -10.35 -12.21
CA VAL A 14 -34.10 -10.39 -11.67
C VAL A 14 -35.03 -9.45 -12.43
N ARG A 15 -36.30 -9.88 -12.57
CA ARG A 15 -37.39 -9.15 -13.22
C ARG A 15 -38.37 -8.62 -12.17
N PHE A 16 -38.76 -7.36 -12.34
CA PHE A 16 -39.69 -6.63 -11.49
C PHE A 16 -41.02 -6.42 -12.22
N GLN A 17 -42.09 -6.32 -11.44
CA GLN A 17 -43.44 -6.09 -11.95
C GLN A 17 -43.65 -4.61 -12.30
N ASN A 18 -43.07 -3.70 -11.51
CA ASN A 18 -43.23 -2.26 -11.64
C ASN A 18 -41.87 -1.55 -11.66
N ALA A 19 -41.83 -0.33 -12.21
CA ALA A 19 -40.64 0.53 -12.24
C ALA A 19 -40.18 0.96 -10.84
N GLU A 20 -41.12 1.12 -9.90
CA GLU A 20 -40.84 1.50 -8.51
C GLU A 20 -40.01 0.44 -7.78
N MET A 21 -40.43 -0.83 -7.86
CA MET A 21 -39.65 -1.94 -7.30
C MET A 21 -38.24 -2.05 -7.90
N GLN A 22 -38.08 -1.69 -9.18
CA GLN A 22 -36.75 -1.67 -9.81
C GLN A 22 -35.87 -0.58 -9.19
N ARG A 23 -36.41 0.63 -8.96
CA ARG A 23 -35.69 1.74 -8.31
C ARG A 23 -35.34 1.44 -6.86
N GLU A 24 -36.25 0.82 -6.10
CA GLU A 24 -35.97 0.35 -4.75
C GLU A 24 -34.87 -0.71 -4.73
N HIS A 25 -34.91 -1.66 -5.67
CA HIS A 25 -33.86 -2.67 -5.80
C HIS A 25 -32.46 -2.05 -5.97
N TYR A 26 -32.30 -0.99 -6.79
CA TYR A 26 -31.01 -0.30 -6.95
C TYR A 26 -30.47 0.31 -5.65
N LYS A 27 -31.33 0.60 -4.66
CA LYS A 27 -30.94 1.10 -3.34
C LYS A 27 -30.57 -0.01 -2.35
N THR A 28 -30.96 -1.25 -2.61
CA THR A 28 -30.70 -2.39 -1.70
C THR A 28 -29.23 -2.80 -1.67
N ASP A 29 -28.79 -3.29 -0.52
CA ASP A 29 -27.42 -3.81 -0.34
C ASP A 29 -27.14 -5.04 -1.20
N TRP A 30 -28.17 -5.82 -1.55
CA TRP A 30 -28.04 -6.95 -2.46
C TRP A 30 -27.63 -6.51 -3.87
N HIS A 31 -28.18 -5.40 -4.38
CA HIS A 31 -27.78 -4.83 -5.67
C HIS A 31 -26.34 -4.34 -5.65
N ARG A 32 -25.97 -3.57 -4.61
CA ARG A 32 -24.61 -3.05 -4.41
C ARG A 32 -23.58 -4.18 -4.30
N TYR A 33 -23.94 -5.27 -3.62
CA TYR A 33 -23.11 -6.46 -3.48
C TYR A 33 -22.85 -7.15 -4.83
N ASN A 34 -23.90 -7.38 -5.62
CA ASN A 34 -23.76 -8.00 -6.94
C ASN A 34 -23.05 -7.09 -7.96
N LEU A 35 -23.19 -5.76 -7.85
CA LEU A 35 -22.41 -4.80 -8.63
C LEU A 35 -20.91 -4.91 -8.35
N LYS A 36 -20.51 -4.95 -7.07
CA LYS A 36 -19.10 -5.16 -6.67
C LYS A 36 -18.55 -6.50 -7.17
N ARG A 37 -19.36 -7.57 -7.15
CA ARG A 37 -18.95 -8.88 -7.69
C ARG A 37 -18.74 -8.84 -9.20
N LYS A 38 -19.58 -8.12 -9.95
CA LYS A 38 -19.43 -7.95 -11.41
C LYS A 38 -18.17 -7.17 -11.77
N ILE A 39 -17.83 -6.13 -11.02
CA ILE A 39 -16.56 -5.38 -11.19
C ILE A 39 -15.36 -6.30 -10.95
N ALA A 40 -15.48 -7.26 -10.04
CA ALA A 40 -14.46 -8.28 -9.77
C ALA A 40 -14.53 -9.52 -10.67
N GLU A 41 -15.29 -9.47 -11.78
CA GLU A 41 -15.49 -10.58 -12.73
C GLU A 41 -16.05 -11.88 -12.11
N LEU A 42 -16.76 -11.78 -10.98
CA LEU A 42 -17.37 -12.90 -10.28
C LEU A 42 -18.87 -13.05 -10.62
N PRO A 43 -19.41 -14.28 -10.67
CA PRO A 43 -20.82 -14.51 -10.91
C PRO A 43 -21.73 -13.82 -9.86
N PRO A 44 -22.91 -13.30 -10.28
CA PRO A 44 -23.88 -12.71 -9.37
C PRO A 44 -24.50 -13.78 -8.46
N VAL A 45 -24.87 -13.35 -7.26
CA VAL A 45 -25.37 -14.21 -6.18
C VAL A 45 -26.86 -14.00 -6.01
N SER A 46 -27.62 -15.09 -5.81
CA SER A 46 -29.06 -15.04 -5.58
C SER A 46 -29.39 -14.37 -4.24
N ILE A 47 -30.63 -13.90 -4.08
CA ILE A 47 -31.07 -13.26 -2.84
C ILE A 47 -31.00 -14.21 -1.64
N GLU A 48 -31.35 -15.48 -1.82
CA GLU A 48 -31.31 -16.51 -0.78
C GLU A 48 -29.88 -16.78 -0.27
N GLU A 49 -28.90 -16.80 -1.18
CA GLU A 49 -27.49 -16.98 -0.82
C GLU A 49 -26.92 -15.75 -0.11
N PHE A 50 -27.36 -14.56 -0.50
CA PHE A 50 -26.97 -13.30 0.12
C PHE A 50 -27.46 -13.22 1.57
N GLU A 51 -28.74 -13.53 1.81
CA GLU A 51 -29.32 -13.57 3.17
C GLU A 51 -28.67 -14.64 4.05
N LYS A 52 -28.38 -15.82 3.47
CA LYS A 52 -27.68 -16.89 4.20
C LYS A 52 -26.29 -16.46 4.64
N ARG A 53 -25.55 -15.72 3.81
CA ARG A 53 -24.23 -15.17 4.17
C ARG A 53 -24.32 -14.09 5.23
N LEU A 54 -25.32 -13.21 5.16
CA LEU A 54 -25.56 -12.21 6.21
C LEU A 54 -25.88 -12.86 7.56
N ASN A 55 -26.70 -13.90 7.58
CA ASN A 55 -27.01 -14.64 8.81
C ASN A 55 -25.79 -15.39 9.36
N GLN A 56 -24.96 -15.97 8.49
CA GLN A 56 -23.71 -16.60 8.92
C GLN A 56 -22.75 -15.57 9.52
N GLN A 57 -22.61 -14.39 8.91
CA GLN A 57 -21.79 -13.30 9.42
C GLN A 57 -22.30 -12.81 10.78
N LYS A 58 -23.61 -12.54 10.91
CA LYS A 58 -24.23 -12.17 12.20
C LYS A 58 -24.03 -13.23 13.28
N SER A 59 -24.12 -14.52 12.93
CA SER A 59 -23.88 -15.61 13.88
C SER A 59 -22.42 -15.73 14.30
N ALA A 60 -21.48 -15.47 13.38
CA ALA A 60 -20.05 -15.46 13.66
C ALA A 60 -19.65 -14.24 14.52
N ASP A 61 -20.23 -13.08 14.24
CA ASP A 61 -20.02 -11.86 15.02
C ASP A 61 -20.60 -12.02 16.44
N ALA A 62 -21.80 -12.60 16.56
CA ALA A 62 -22.40 -12.92 17.86
C ALA A 62 -21.58 -13.95 18.66
N ALA A 63 -21.01 -14.96 18.00
CA ALA A 63 -20.10 -15.92 18.63
C ALA A 63 -18.76 -15.29 19.04
N ALA A 64 -18.23 -14.36 18.24
CA ALA A 64 -16.99 -13.63 18.55
C ALA A 64 -17.15 -12.65 19.74
N LEU A 65 -18.36 -12.11 19.94
CA LEU A 65 -18.67 -11.19 21.04
C LEU A 65 -18.85 -11.86 22.41
N GLN A 66 -19.12 -13.17 22.48
CA GLN A 66 -19.45 -13.85 23.74
C GLN A 66 -18.26 -14.37 24.56
N ASP A 67 -17.04 -14.44 24.01
CA ASP A 67 -15.96 -15.16 24.69
C ASP A 67 -14.62 -14.42 24.59
N GLN A 68 -14.30 -13.54 25.58
CA GLN A 68 -12.91 -13.13 25.85
C GLN A 68 -12.64 -12.20 27.06
N SER A 69 -13.56 -11.99 28.03
CA SER A 69 -13.21 -11.24 29.24
C SER A 69 -12.58 -12.14 30.32
N LEU A 70 -11.26 -12.02 30.54
CA LEU A 70 -10.49 -12.77 31.55
C LEU A 70 -10.13 -11.87 32.73
N TYR A 71 -10.28 -12.35 33.96
CA TYR A 71 -10.01 -11.57 35.17
C TYR A 71 -8.85 -12.16 35.98
N CYS A 72 -7.93 -11.29 36.40
CA CYS A 72 -6.81 -11.65 37.27
C CYS A 72 -7.11 -11.29 38.73
N LYS A 73 -7.18 -12.29 39.62
CA LYS A 73 -7.47 -12.10 41.06
C LYS A 73 -6.35 -11.35 41.79
N ALA A 74 -5.08 -11.65 41.49
CA ALA A 74 -3.91 -11.05 42.15
C ALA A 74 -3.76 -9.55 41.86
N CYS A 75 -4.07 -9.12 40.63
CA CYS A 75 -3.95 -7.72 40.21
C CYS A 75 -5.29 -6.98 40.16
N LYS A 76 -6.41 -7.67 40.37
CA LYS A 76 -7.79 -7.16 40.28
C LYS A 76 -8.08 -6.45 38.95
N LYS A 77 -7.64 -7.01 37.83
CA LYS A 77 -7.78 -6.43 36.48
C LYS A 77 -8.57 -7.34 35.55
N LEU A 78 -9.49 -6.74 34.79
CA LEU A 78 -10.27 -7.39 33.74
C LEU A 78 -9.64 -7.10 32.38
N PHE A 79 -9.39 -8.14 31.60
CA PHE A 79 -8.77 -8.09 30.28
C PHE A 79 -9.78 -8.48 29.23
N LYS A 80 -9.89 -7.69 28.16
CA LYS A 80 -10.83 -7.89 27.05
C LYS A 80 -10.35 -8.90 26.00
N SER A 81 -9.13 -9.42 26.15
CA SER A 81 -8.52 -10.37 25.21
C SER A 81 -7.54 -11.29 25.94
N LYS A 82 -7.47 -12.54 25.47
CA LYS A 82 -6.58 -13.57 26.03
C LYS A 82 -5.10 -13.20 25.92
N ASN A 83 -4.68 -12.66 24.79
CA ASN A 83 -3.28 -12.25 24.58
C ASN A 83 -2.85 -11.12 25.54
N ALA A 84 -3.77 -10.21 25.86
CA ALA A 84 -3.50 -9.13 26.82
C ALA A 84 -3.40 -9.65 28.27
N HIS A 85 -4.19 -10.67 28.60
CA HIS A 85 -4.12 -11.35 29.89
C HIS A 85 -2.81 -12.16 30.04
N ASP A 86 -2.40 -12.90 29.01
CA ASP A 86 -1.20 -13.73 29.06
C ASP A 86 0.07 -12.87 29.17
N ASN A 87 0.15 -11.79 28.39
CA ASN A 87 1.23 -10.80 28.52
C ASN A 87 1.24 -10.12 29.91
N HIS A 88 0.08 -10.00 30.56
CA HIS A 88 -0.01 -9.49 31.92
C HIS A 88 0.61 -10.45 32.94
N LEU A 89 0.36 -11.76 32.82
CA LEU A 89 0.94 -12.79 33.71
C LEU A 89 2.48 -12.79 33.65
N ASP A 90 3.05 -12.50 32.49
CA ASP A 90 4.50 -12.47 32.31
C ASP A 90 5.19 -11.21 32.85
N SER A 91 4.42 -10.14 33.07
CA SER A 91 4.93 -8.85 33.55
C SER A 91 5.54 -8.96 34.95
N LYS A 92 6.69 -8.31 35.16
CA LYS A 92 7.39 -8.27 36.46
C LYS A 92 6.48 -7.76 37.59
N LYS A 93 5.63 -6.77 37.29
CA LYS A 93 4.65 -6.21 38.23
C LYS A 93 3.58 -7.22 38.67
N HIS A 94 3.17 -8.12 37.78
CA HIS A 94 2.23 -9.18 38.13
C HIS A 94 2.89 -10.21 39.04
N LYS A 95 4.13 -10.63 38.73
CA LYS A 95 4.91 -11.57 39.53
C LYS A 95 5.19 -11.09 40.95
N ASP A 96 5.42 -9.79 41.12
CA ASP A 96 5.60 -9.17 42.44
C ASP A 96 4.27 -9.12 43.22
N ASN A 97 3.17 -8.68 42.57
CA ASN A 97 1.83 -8.68 43.19
C ASN A 97 1.33 -10.10 43.52
N LEU A 98 1.75 -11.12 42.75
CA LEU A 98 1.42 -12.52 42.99
C LEU A 98 2.07 -13.02 44.28
N LYS A 99 3.34 -12.69 44.51
CA LYS A 99 4.06 -13.02 45.75
C LYS A 99 3.38 -12.37 46.95
N ASP A 100 3.08 -11.08 46.86
CA ASP A 100 2.36 -10.35 47.91
C ASP A 100 0.96 -10.93 48.18
N PHE A 101 0.28 -11.42 47.15
CA PHE A 101 -1.05 -12.04 47.25
C PHE A 101 -1.00 -13.43 47.90
N LEU A 102 0.03 -14.23 47.59
CA LEU A 102 0.26 -15.55 48.19
C LEU A 102 0.73 -15.44 49.66
N GLU A 103 1.56 -14.44 49.97
CA GLU A 103 1.99 -14.17 51.36
C GLU A 103 0.83 -13.73 52.25
N LYS A 104 -0.12 -12.96 51.71
CA LYS A 104 -1.33 -12.53 52.44
C LYS A 104 -2.39 -13.61 52.57
N ASN A 105 -2.41 -14.60 51.68
CA ASN A 105 -3.36 -15.71 51.69
C ASN A 105 -2.62 -17.03 51.93
N ALA A 106 -2.13 -17.23 53.15
CA ALA A 106 -1.43 -18.45 53.54
C ALA A 106 -2.33 -19.70 53.39
N GLY A 107 -2.17 -20.43 52.28
CA GLY A 107 -2.75 -21.76 52.08
C GLY A 107 -3.49 -22.04 50.77
N ALA A 108 -3.57 -21.12 49.81
CA ALA A 108 -4.20 -21.40 48.50
C ALA A 108 -3.19 -21.97 47.48
N PRO A 109 -3.53 -23.04 46.72
CA PRO A 109 -2.64 -23.62 45.70
C PRO A 109 -2.44 -22.66 44.50
N GLU A 110 -1.28 -22.76 43.84
CA GLU A 110 -0.85 -21.87 42.73
C GLU A 110 -1.80 -21.85 41.51
N GLU A 111 -2.71 -22.82 41.39
CA GLU A 111 -3.60 -22.97 40.23
C GLU A 111 -4.83 -22.05 40.23
N ASP A 112 -5.15 -21.33 41.32
CA ASP A 112 -6.43 -20.62 41.49
C ASP A 112 -6.38 -19.09 41.29
N VAL A 113 -5.52 -18.60 40.38
CA VAL A 113 -5.23 -17.15 40.23
C VAL A 113 -5.99 -16.50 39.06
N SER A 114 -6.54 -17.29 38.13
CA SER A 114 -7.29 -16.82 36.96
C SER A 114 -8.54 -17.67 36.73
N GLU A 115 -9.71 -17.03 36.76
CA GLU A 115 -11.00 -17.66 36.46
C GLU A 115 -11.62 -17.06 35.19
N LYS A 116 -12.32 -17.91 34.42
CA LYS A 116 -13.24 -17.43 33.37
C LYS A 116 -14.42 -16.75 34.04
N SER A 117 -14.67 -15.49 33.73
CA SER A 117 -15.83 -14.77 34.27
C SER A 117 -17.11 -15.32 33.65
N THR A 118 -17.75 -16.29 34.30
CA THR A 118 -19.11 -16.73 33.97
C THR A 118 -20.09 -15.98 34.86
N ARG A 119 -20.24 -14.67 34.61
CA ARG A 119 -21.35 -13.93 35.21
C ARG A 119 -22.52 -13.98 34.23
N PRO A 120 -23.68 -14.58 34.58
CA PRO A 120 -24.86 -14.42 33.76
C PRO A 120 -25.23 -12.94 33.79
N LYS A 121 -25.40 -12.35 32.60
CA LYS A 121 -25.83 -10.96 32.44
C LYS A 121 -27.22 -10.87 33.09
N LYS A 122 -27.38 -10.01 34.11
CA LYS A 122 -28.72 -9.65 34.61
C LYS A 122 -29.51 -9.10 33.42
N GLU A 123 -30.67 -9.69 33.19
CA GLU A 123 -31.71 -9.17 32.30
C GLU A 123 -32.05 -7.75 32.73
N TYR A 124 -31.81 -6.81 31.82
CA TYR A 124 -32.53 -5.54 31.81
C TYR A 124 -33.60 -5.73 30.74
N VAL A 125 -34.85 -5.75 31.18
CA VAL A 125 -36.03 -5.68 30.33
C VAL A 125 -35.97 -4.31 29.66
N VAL A 126 -35.67 -4.27 28.36
CA VAL A 126 -36.05 -3.13 27.53
C VAL A 126 -37.43 -3.49 27.02
N ALA A 127 -38.43 -2.75 27.49
CA ALA A 127 -39.79 -2.86 26.99
C ALA A 127 -39.78 -2.47 25.50
N ASP A 128 -40.24 -3.38 24.66
CA ASP A 128 -40.89 -3.04 23.41
C ASP A 128 -42.12 -2.19 23.75
N GLU A 129 -42.10 -0.93 23.34
CA GLU A 129 -43.32 -0.21 22.99
C GLU A 129 -43.17 0.23 21.54
N ALA A 130 -43.92 -0.46 20.68
CA ALA A 130 -44.30 0.03 19.37
C ALA A 130 -45.19 1.27 19.58
N ALA A 131 -44.74 2.40 19.05
CA ALA A 131 -45.58 3.56 18.81
C ALA A 131 -45.40 3.93 17.34
N ASP A 132 -46.36 3.46 16.57
CA ASP A 132 -46.67 3.84 15.20
C ASP A 132 -47.47 5.14 15.30
N GLU A 133 -46.82 6.30 15.15
CA GLU A 133 -47.50 7.57 14.93
C GLU A 133 -46.69 8.40 13.92
N ASP A 134 -47.35 8.69 12.79
CA ASP A 134 -47.05 9.73 11.81
C ASP A 134 -46.34 10.93 12.47
N MET A 135 -45.11 11.19 12.06
CA MET A 135 -44.49 12.50 12.27
C MET A 135 -44.37 13.14 10.89
N GLU A 136 -45.30 14.06 10.65
CA GLU A 136 -45.41 14.92 9.48
C GLU A 136 -44.06 15.60 9.17
N ASP A 137 -43.75 15.66 7.88
CA ASP A 137 -42.69 16.48 7.31
C ASP A 137 -42.91 17.95 7.71
N GLU A 138 -42.15 18.45 8.69
CA GLU A 138 -41.87 19.88 8.89
C GLU A 138 -40.72 20.00 9.90
N ASP A 139 -39.50 20.21 9.39
CA ASP A 139 -38.45 21.10 9.93
C ASP A 139 -37.10 20.79 9.24
N GLU A 140 -37.07 21.14 7.96
CA GLU A 140 -35.85 21.45 7.20
C GLU A 140 -35.33 22.82 7.68
N GLU A 141 -34.82 22.91 8.92
CA GLU A 141 -34.08 24.08 9.40
C GLU A 141 -32.75 23.66 10.05
N GLY A 142 -31.68 24.22 9.47
CA GLY A 142 -30.31 23.78 9.65
C GLY A 142 -29.79 23.96 11.07
N TRP A 143 -29.29 22.87 11.63
CA TRP A 143 -28.25 22.91 12.64
C TRP A 143 -26.93 22.67 11.92
N GLU A 144 -26.42 23.69 11.24
CA GLU A 144 -24.98 23.81 11.04
C GLU A 144 -24.38 23.99 12.43
N GLU A 145 -23.97 22.88 13.06
CA GLU A 145 -23.08 22.98 14.21
C GLU A 145 -21.85 23.77 13.74
N GLU A 146 -21.80 25.05 14.14
CA GLU A 146 -20.72 25.99 13.90
C GLU A 146 -19.45 25.37 14.47
N TRP A 147 -18.74 24.67 13.60
CA TRP A 147 -17.50 24.04 13.93
C TRP A 147 -16.42 25.11 13.87
N ASP A 148 -15.56 25.16 14.88
CA ASP A 148 -14.40 26.05 14.88
C ASP A 148 -13.36 25.50 13.91
N ASN A 149 -13.23 26.12 12.73
CA ASN A 149 -12.22 25.76 11.76
C ASN A 149 -10.82 26.15 12.29
N PRO A 150 -9.91 25.18 12.55
CA PRO A 150 -8.59 25.50 13.13
C PRO A 150 -7.77 26.47 12.27
N ILE A 151 -8.04 26.56 10.97
CA ILE A 151 -7.36 27.49 10.06
C ILE A 151 -7.78 28.94 10.30
N GLU A 152 -9.04 29.21 10.65
CA GLU A 152 -9.50 30.57 11.00
C GLU A 152 -8.79 31.10 12.25
N ASN A 153 -8.44 30.18 13.16
CA ASN A 153 -7.66 30.46 14.35
C ASN A 153 -6.14 30.31 14.15
N ASN A 154 -5.63 30.20 12.91
CA ASN A 154 -4.20 30.04 12.60
C ASN A 154 -3.50 28.87 13.34
N ASP A 155 -4.24 27.83 13.67
CA ASP A 155 -3.72 26.63 14.32
C ASP A 155 -3.16 25.65 13.28
N CYS A 156 -2.09 24.94 13.65
CA CYS A 156 -1.48 23.93 12.80
C CYS A 156 -2.39 22.70 12.66
N LEU A 157 -2.56 22.20 11.43
CA LEU A 157 -3.39 21.02 11.16
C LEU A 157 -2.88 19.74 11.84
N PHE A 158 -1.56 19.61 12.00
CA PHE A 158 -0.91 18.37 12.41
C PHE A 158 -0.49 18.36 13.89
N CYS A 159 -0.50 19.50 14.58
CA CYS A 159 -0.05 19.60 15.96
C CYS A 159 -0.74 20.76 16.70
N PRO A 160 -0.70 20.80 18.05
CA PRO A 160 -1.36 21.84 18.84
C PRO A 160 -0.60 23.19 18.86
N ASN A 161 0.12 23.52 17.79
CA ASN A 161 0.86 24.78 17.70
C ASN A 161 0.01 25.86 17.03
N HIS A 162 -0.20 26.96 17.74
CA HIS A 162 -0.82 28.17 17.23
C HIS A 162 0.23 29.08 16.58
N SER A 163 -0.10 29.75 15.49
CA SER A 163 0.78 30.70 14.80
C SER A 163 0.14 32.08 14.74
N GLU A 164 0.95 33.13 14.67
CA GLU A 164 0.45 34.52 14.64
C GLU A 164 -0.24 34.87 13.31
N ASP A 165 0.30 34.36 12.19
CA ASP A 165 -0.21 34.58 10.84
C ASP A 165 -0.33 33.25 10.08
N LEU A 166 -1.25 33.19 9.11
CA LEU A 166 -1.39 32.05 8.19
C LEU A 166 -0.08 31.69 7.47
N ILE A 167 0.68 32.70 7.03
CA ILE A 167 1.96 32.50 6.36
C ILE A 167 2.98 31.82 7.29
N GLN A 168 2.97 32.18 8.58
CA GLN A 168 3.84 31.54 9.57
C GLN A 168 3.36 30.12 9.88
N ASN A 169 2.05 29.88 9.90
CA ASN A 169 1.48 28.54 10.05
C ASN A 169 1.91 27.62 8.90
N ILE A 170 1.81 28.08 7.64
CA ILE A 170 2.25 27.32 6.47
C ILE A 170 3.76 27.04 6.54
N LYS A 171 4.59 28.03 6.93
CA LYS A 171 6.03 27.83 7.15
C LYS A 171 6.32 26.83 8.28
N HIS A 172 5.53 26.85 9.35
CA HIS A 172 5.63 25.89 10.43
C HIS A 172 5.30 24.47 9.94
N MET A 173 4.20 24.32 9.21
CA MET A 173 3.78 23.05 8.61
C MET A 173 4.83 22.52 7.62
N SER A 174 5.47 23.39 6.83
CA SER A 174 6.51 22.98 5.90
C SER A 174 7.81 22.54 6.59
N VAL A 175 8.24 23.24 7.64
CA VAL A 175 9.51 22.93 8.34
C VAL A 175 9.36 21.76 9.31
N LYS A 176 8.32 21.78 10.16
CA LYS A 176 8.15 20.77 11.22
C LYS A 176 7.48 19.50 10.71
N HIS A 177 6.53 19.63 9.79
CA HIS A 177 5.72 18.51 9.31
C HIS A 177 6.00 18.13 7.86
N SER A 178 6.90 18.84 7.15
CA SER A 178 7.21 18.58 5.74
C SER A 178 5.97 18.59 4.84
N PHE A 179 4.99 19.43 5.18
CA PHE A 179 3.81 19.64 4.37
C PHE A 179 4.13 20.62 3.24
N PHE A 180 3.81 20.22 2.01
CA PHE A 180 3.99 21.03 0.82
C PHE A 180 2.70 21.00 0.01
N ILE A 181 2.31 22.18 -0.48
CA ILE A 181 1.20 22.35 -1.42
C ILE A 181 1.78 22.09 -2.82
N PRO A 182 1.32 21.04 -3.54
CA PRO A 182 1.68 20.78 -4.93
C PRO A 182 1.33 21.98 -5.80
N ASP A 183 2.10 22.21 -6.85
CA ASP A 183 1.78 23.21 -7.88
C ASP A 183 1.34 24.57 -7.33
N ALA A 184 2.01 25.06 -6.29
CA ALA A 184 1.61 26.27 -5.56
C ALA A 184 1.52 27.54 -6.43
N GLU A 185 2.11 27.53 -7.63
CA GLU A 185 2.00 28.59 -8.64
C GLU A 185 0.58 28.70 -9.25
N TYR A 186 -0.17 27.60 -9.24
CA TYR A 186 -1.52 27.46 -9.83
C TYR A 186 -2.63 27.35 -8.77
N CYS A 187 -2.29 27.43 -7.49
CA CYS A 187 -3.28 27.41 -6.41
C CYS A 187 -3.88 28.82 -6.24
N VAL A 188 -5.14 28.99 -6.65
CA VAL A 188 -5.84 30.27 -6.60
C VAL A 188 -6.34 30.55 -5.18
N ASP A 189 -6.82 29.51 -4.49
CA ASP A 189 -7.38 29.61 -3.15
C ASP A 189 -6.69 28.67 -2.16
N VAL A 190 -5.61 29.18 -1.56
CA VAL A 190 -4.84 28.46 -0.54
C VAL A 190 -5.62 28.34 0.78
N GLU A 191 -6.44 29.35 1.12
CA GLU A 191 -7.21 29.38 2.36
C GLU A 191 -8.33 28.34 2.32
N GLY A 192 -9.09 28.29 1.21
CA GLY A 192 -10.10 27.28 0.95
C GLY A 192 -9.53 25.86 0.93
N LEU A 193 -8.39 25.65 0.27
CA LEU A 193 -7.72 24.35 0.25
C LEU A 193 -7.35 23.89 1.66
N LEU A 194 -6.75 24.78 2.47
CA LEU A 194 -6.38 24.45 3.85
C LEU A 194 -7.61 24.22 4.73
N GLY A 195 -8.69 24.99 4.53
CA GLY A 195 -9.97 24.80 5.20
C GLY A 195 -10.57 23.42 4.90
N TYR A 196 -10.58 23.01 3.64
CA TYR A 196 -11.04 21.68 3.23
C TYR A 196 -10.20 20.56 3.86
N LEU A 197 -8.87 20.72 3.86
CA LEU A 197 -7.99 19.75 4.53
C LEU A 197 -8.20 19.71 6.05
N ALA A 198 -8.54 20.85 6.67
CA ALA A 198 -8.87 20.94 8.08
C ALA A 198 -10.15 20.16 8.40
N GLU A 199 -11.18 20.30 7.56
CA GLU A 199 -12.43 19.56 7.68
C GLU A 199 -12.18 18.04 7.62
N LYS A 200 -11.42 17.56 6.64
CA LYS A 200 -11.10 16.12 6.53
C LYS A 200 -10.39 15.57 7.77
N ILE A 201 -9.44 16.33 8.34
CA ILE A 201 -8.69 15.86 9.51
C ILE A 201 -9.53 15.93 10.78
N CYS A 202 -10.20 17.06 11.00
CA CYS A 202 -10.78 17.34 12.30
C CYS A 202 -12.25 16.84 12.42
N ARG A 203 -12.98 16.68 11.30
CA ARG A 203 -14.43 16.35 11.26
C ARG A 203 -14.59 14.90 10.89
N GLU A 204 -13.98 14.51 9.77
CA GLU A 204 -14.09 13.16 9.24
C GLU A 204 -13.08 12.21 9.87
N PHE A 205 -12.08 12.75 10.58
CA PHE A 205 -10.94 12.00 11.12
C PHE A 205 -10.24 11.14 10.05
N ILE A 206 -10.02 11.71 8.87
CA ILE A 206 -9.39 11.03 7.74
C ILE A 206 -7.96 11.54 7.54
N CYS A 207 -7.06 10.61 7.28
CA CYS A 207 -5.68 10.93 6.93
C CYS A 207 -5.59 11.29 5.43
N ILE A 208 -5.14 12.52 5.13
CA ILE A 208 -5.07 13.11 3.77
C ILE A 208 -4.26 12.24 2.78
N TRP A 209 -3.29 11.46 3.26
CA TRP A 209 -2.50 10.60 2.38
C TRP A 209 -3.11 9.20 2.20
N CYS A 210 -3.71 8.66 3.25
CA CYS A 210 -4.28 7.31 3.20
C CYS A 210 -5.65 7.28 2.51
N ASN A 211 -6.40 8.38 2.59
CA ASN A 211 -7.80 8.48 2.21
C ASN A 211 -8.55 7.22 2.68
N GLU A 212 -9.18 6.51 1.75
CA GLU A 212 -9.98 5.32 1.99
C GLU A 212 -9.18 4.02 2.18
N LYS A 213 -7.90 4.01 1.80
CA LYS A 213 -7.03 2.82 1.95
C LYS A 213 -6.48 2.68 3.37
N GLY A 214 -6.81 3.62 4.24
CA GLY A 214 -6.31 3.75 5.60
C GLY A 214 -7.10 2.98 6.66
N ARG A 215 -6.65 3.16 7.91
CA ARG A 215 -7.45 2.80 9.08
C ARG A 215 -8.45 3.91 9.33
N THR A 216 -9.65 3.56 9.81
CA THR A 216 -10.61 4.53 10.33
C THR A 216 -10.14 5.04 11.69
N PHE A 217 -10.17 6.35 11.90
CA PHE A 217 -9.87 6.97 13.18
C PHE A 217 -11.15 7.50 13.81
N TYR A 218 -11.14 7.67 15.13
CA TYR A 218 -12.30 8.10 15.92
C TYR A 218 -12.00 9.35 16.77
N SER A 219 -10.81 9.93 16.61
CA SER A 219 -10.41 11.16 17.29
C SER A 219 -9.34 11.89 16.49
N LEU A 220 -9.35 13.22 16.62
CA LEU A 220 -8.38 14.11 16.00
C LEU A 220 -6.95 13.77 16.42
N ASP A 221 -6.71 13.50 17.70
CA ASP A 221 -5.39 13.13 18.20
C ASP A 221 -4.88 11.82 17.59
N ALA A 222 -5.77 10.85 17.33
CA ALA A 222 -5.40 9.60 16.69
C ALA A 222 -4.95 9.81 15.23
N VAL A 223 -5.65 10.69 14.50
CA VAL A 223 -5.29 11.05 13.12
C VAL A 223 -3.98 11.80 13.09
N ARG A 224 -3.83 12.85 13.92
CA ARG A 224 -2.59 13.64 13.99
C ARG A 224 -1.38 12.77 14.32
N ASN A 225 -1.50 11.90 15.32
CA ASN A 225 -0.42 10.97 15.68
C ASN A 225 -0.10 10.00 14.54
N HIS A 226 -1.11 9.45 13.87
CA HIS A 226 -0.90 8.60 12.69
C HIS A 226 -0.16 9.34 11.57
N MET A 227 -0.56 10.59 11.29
CA MET A 227 0.03 11.39 10.23
C MET A 227 1.49 11.71 10.53
N VAL A 228 1.80 12.08 11.77
CA VAL A 228 3.18 12.38 12.20
C VAL A 228 4.04 11.11 12.24
N GLU A 229 3.56 10.02 12.84
CA GLU A 229 4.33 8.76 12.99
C GLU A 229 4.66 8.11 11.65
N LYS A 230 3.75 8.18 10.67
CA LYS A 230 3.96 7.60 9.35
C LYS A 230 4.54 8.57 8.32
N GLY A 231 4.64 9.85 8.64
CA GLY A 231 5.02 10.88 7.67
C GLY A 231 3.96 11.08 6.57
N HIS A 232 2.69 10.98 6.93
CA HIS A 232 1.54 11.23 6.07
C HIS A 232 1.01 12.67 6.16
N CYS A 233 1.86 13.62 6.56
CA CYS A 233 1.55 15.06 6.56
C CYS A 233 1.74 15.68 5.15
N LYS A 234 1.27 15.00 4.11
CA LYS A 234 1.35 15.42 2.71
C LYS A 234 0.05 15.07 2.01
N MET A 235 -0.40 15.95 1.13
CA MET A 235 -1.61 15.70 0.36
C MET A 235 -1.34 14.75 -0.81
N LEU A 236 -2.31 13.89 -1.11
CA LEU A 236 -2.25 13.00 -2.26
C LEU A 236 -2.71 13.76 -3.50
N HIS A 237 -1.77 14.11 -4.39
CA HIS A 237 -2.01 14.90 -5.61
C HIS A 237 -2.00 14.05 -6.88
N GLU A 238 -2.38 12.78 -6.79
CA GLU A 238 -2.29 11.84 -7.91
C GLU A 238 -3.58 11.02 -8.07
N GLY A 239 -3.94 10.77 -9.32
CA GLY A 239 -5.09 9.92 -9.68
C GLY A 239 -6.43 10.55 -9.32
N ALA A 240 -7.36 9.73 -8.82
CA ALA A 240 -8.72 10.17 -8.51
C ALA A 240 -8.79 11.25 -7.41
N ALA A 241 -7.79 11.35 -6.54
CA ALA A 241 -7.73 12.37 -5.50
C ALA A 241 -7.51 13.78 -6.07
N LEU A 242 -6.95 13.91 -7.28
CA LEU A 242 -6.81 15.20 -7.95
C LEU A 242 -8.19 15.84 -8.20
N ALA A 243 -9.19 15.03 -8.53
CA ALA A 243 -10.57 15.49 -8.76
C ALA A 243 -11.18 16.19 -7.54
N GLU A 244 -10.76 15.83 -6.32
CA GLU A 244 -11.26 16.44 -5.08
C GLU A 244 -10.72 17.86 -4.87
N TYR A 245 -9.58 18.20 -5.48
CA TYR A 245 -8.90 19.47 -5.25
C TYR A 245 -8.99 20.43 -6.44
N VAL A 246 -9.62 20.04 -7.56
CA VAL A 246 -9.66 20.82 -8.81
C VAL A 246 -10.17 22.24 -8.56
N ASP A 247 -11.19 22.41 -7.73
CA ASP A 247 -11.84 23.70 -7.50
C ASP A 247 -10.89 24.75 -6.86
N PHE A 248 -9.80 24.32 -6.22
CA PHE A 248 -8.81 25.21 -5.59
C PHE A 248 -7.63 25.57 -6.50
N TYR A 249 -7.56 24.96 -7.69
CA TYR A 249 -6.44 25.09 -8.62
C TYR A 249 -6.90 25.56 -9.99
N ASP A 250 -6.17 26.53 -10.55
CA ASP A 250 -6.35 26.98 -11.92
C ASP A 250 -5.13 26.64 -12.76
N TYR A 251 -5.26 25.54 -13.52
CA TYR A 251 -4.24 25.09 -14.46
C TYR A 251 -4.39 25.68 -15.87
N SER A 252 -5.34 26.60 -16.11
CA SER A 252 -5.60 27.18 -17.44
C SER A 252 -4.30 27.65 -18.09
N THR A 253 -3.50 28.43 -17.37
CA THR A 253 -2.22 29.02 -17.81
C THR A 253 -1.11 28.01 -18.15
N SER A 254 -1.25 26.75 -17.73
CA SER A 254 -0.28 25.69 -18.04
C SER A 254 -0.47 25.08 -19.44
N TYR A 255 -1.64 25.28 -20.06
CA TYR A 255 -1.94 24.72 -21.38
C TYR A 255 -1.25 25.55 -22.49
N PRO A 256 -0.48 24.91 -23.41
CA PRO A 256 0.24 25.61 -24.47
C PRO A 256 -0.63 26.41 -25.45
N ASP A 257 -1.91 26.04 -25.56
CA ASP A 257 -2.89 26.65 -26.47
C ASP A 257 -3.76 27.72 -25.79
N HIS A 258 -3.32 28.34 -24.69
CA HIS A 258 -4.06 29.40 -23.99
C HIS A 258 -4.32 30.64 -24.86
N GLY A 259 -5.39 30.59 -25.66
CA GLY A 259 -5.97 31.71 -26.40
C GLY A 259 -7.33 32.11 -25.82
N ASP A 260 -7.73 33.36 -26.05
CA ASP A 260 -8.95 33.99 -25.51
C ASP A 260 -10.30 33.36 -25.96
N GLU A 261 -10.26 32.27 -26.73
CA GLU A 261 -11.43 31.58 -27.31
C GLU A 261 -11.53 30.10 -26.91
N MET A 262 -10.89 29.65 -25.81
CA MET A 262 -11.07 28.28 -25.32
C MET A 262 -12.21 28.19 -24.31
N ASP A 263 -13.15 27.29 -24.59
CA ASP A 263 -14.21 26.90 -23.66
C ASP A 263 -13.60 26.00 -22.58
N ILE A 264 -13.62 26.47 -21.33
CA ILE A 264 -12.98 25.79 -20.18
C ILE A 264 -13.65 24.44 -19.90
N ASP A 265 -14.92 24.29 -20.31
CA ASP A 265 -15.74 23.10 -20.11
C ASP A 265 -15.66 22.11 -21.30
N GLU A 266 -14.89 22.40 -22.34
CA GLU A 266 -14.75 21.50 -23.49
C GLU A 266 -13.93 20.25 -23.08
N GLU A 267 -14.57 19.09 -23.13
CA GLU A 267 -13.97 17.80 -22.81
C GLU A 267 -12.80 17.52 -23.77
N LEU A 268 -11.57 17.80 -23.31
CA LEU A 268 -10.35 17.53 -24.05
C LEU A 268 -10.36 16.08 -24.54
N GLU A 269 -10.24 15.89 -25.86
CA GLU A 269 -10.02 14.58 -26.45
C GLU A 269 -8.86 13.92 -25.71
N GLY A 270 -9.13 12.77 -25.08
CA GLY A 270 -8.18 12.08 -24.20
C GLY A 270 -6.79 11.95 -24.82
N PRO A 271 -5.73 11.81 -24.00
CA PRO A 271 -4.35 11.99 -24.42
C PRO A 271 -4.11 11.31 -25.76
N GLN A 272 -3.78 12.11 -26.79
CA GLN A 272 -3.49 11.61 -28.14
C GLN A 272 -2.62 10.38 -27.99
N VAL A 273 -3.14 9.23 -28.38
CA VAL A 273 -2.42 7.96 -28.27
C VAL A 273 -1.14 8.16 -29.05
N LEU A 274 -0.03 8.32 -28.33
CA LEU A 274 1.26 8.57 -28.94
C LEU A 274 1.58 7.35 -29.79
N ASP A 275 1.60 7.54 -31.11
CA ASP A 275 1.96 6.48 -32.05
C ASP A 275 3.37 5.99 -31.70
N GLY A 276 3.45 4.75 -31.25
CA GLY A 276 4.68 4.14 -30.78
C GLY A 276 4.62 2.62 -30.88
N ASP A 277 5.70 2.03 -31.37
CA ASP A 277 5.93 0.59 -31.24
C ASP A 277 6.33 0.26 -29.79
N ASP A 278 6.33 -1.01 -29.40
CA ASP A 278 6.78 -1.50 -28.07
C ASP A 278 8.18 -1.01 -27.63
N PHE A 279 8.98 -0.49 -28.57
CA PHE A 279 10.37 -0.10 -28.38
C PHE A 279 10.67 1.38 -28.57
N GLN A 280 9.73 2.18 -29.08
CA GLN A 280 9.93 3.60 -29.36
C GLN A 280 8.63 4.38 -29.27
N MET A 281 8.69 5.61 -28.77
CA MET A 281 7.56 6.52 -28.68
C MET A 281 7.91 7.81 -29.40
N VAL A 282 7.06 8.27 -30.31
CA VAL A 282 7.22 9.56 -30.99
C VAL A 282 6.42 10.59 -30.21
N LEU A 283 7.09 11.63 -29.71
CA LEU A 283 6.44 12.73 -29.03
C LEU A 283 5.77 13.67 -30.03
N PRO A 284 4.76 14.48 -29.62
CA PRO A 284 4.17 15.53 -30.47
C PRO A 284 5.19 16.58 -30.94
N SER A 285 6.30 16.74 -30.22
CA SER A 285 7.45 17.56 -30.62
C SER A 285 8.27 16.96 -31.78
N GLY A 286 7.95 15.75 -32.24
CA GLY A 286 8.69 15.00 -33.26
C GLY A 286 9.93 14.26 -32.73
N ALA A 287 10.24 14.37 -31.44
CA ALA A 287 11.35 13.65 -30.82
C ALA A 287 11.00 12.16 -30.59
N VAL A 288 11.91 11.26 -30.94
CA VAL A 288 11.74 9.81 -30.74
C VAL A 288 12.45 9.36 -29.46
N ILE A 289 11.68 8.84 -28.50
CA ILE A 289 12.18 8.29 -27.23
C ILE A 289 12.25 6.77 -27.33
N GLY A 290 13.42 6.19 -27.07
CA GLY A 290 13.63 4.74 -27.07
C GLY A 290 13.31 4.06 -25.75
N HIS A 291 12.89 2.80 -25.79
CA HIS A 291 12.55 2.01 -24.60
C HIS A 291 13.81 1.53 -23.84
N ARG A 292 13.72 1.48 -22.49
CA ARG A 292 14.83 1.08 -21.61
C ARG A 292 15.42 -0.30 -21.91
N SER A 293 14.63 -1.23 -22.46
CA SER A 293 15.12 -2.57 -22.84
C SER A 293 16.24 -2.53 -23.88
N LEU A 294 16.29 -1.48 -24.70
CA LEU A 294 17.29 -1.30 -25.74
C LEU A 294 18.49 -0.45 -25.28
N LEU A 295 18.58 -0.09 -23.99
CA LEU A 295 19.66 0.75 -23.45
C LEU A 295 21.06 0.23 -23.77
N ARG A 296 21.24 -1.11 -23.81
CA ARG A 296 22.52 -1.73 -24.22
C ARG A 296 22.92 -1.33 -25.63
N TYR A 297 21.97 -1.30 -26.57
CA TYR A 297 22.20 -0.94 -27.96
C TYR A 297 22.37 0.57 -28.11
N TYR A 298 21.60 1.38 -27.39
CA TYR A 298 21.75 2.85 -27.40
C TYR A 298 23.11 3.31 -26.86
N LYS A 299 23.71 2.58 -25.91
CA LYS A 299 25.08 2.84 -25.43
C LYS A 299 26.16 2.33 -26.38
N GLN A 300 25.83 1.53 -27.38
CA GLN A 300 26.80 0.92 -28.29
C GLN A 300 27.31 1.95 -29.30
N LYS A 301 28.59 2.33 -29.19
CA LYS A 301 29.27 3.12 -30.20
C LYS A 301 29.81 2.20 -31.29
N ILE A 302 29.02 1.95 -32.33
CA ILE A 302 29.49 1.25 -33.52
C ILE A 302 30.26 2.26 -34.36
N ASN A 303 31.49 1.93 -34.75
CA ASN A 303 32.21 2.75 -35.71
C ASN A 303 31.55 2.55 -37.09
N PRO A 304 30.94 3.61 -37.67
CA PRO A 304 30.21 3.50 -38.95
C PRO A 304 31.12 3.10 -40.11
N ASN A 305 32.42 3.38 -39.99
CA ASN A 305 33.43 3.04 -40.99
C ASN A 305 34.17 1.74 -40.69
N ARG A 306 33.75 0.97 -39.67
CA ARG A 306 34.31 -0.37 -39.44
C ARG A 306 33.79 -1.28 -40.54
N ALA A 307 34.48 -1.27 -41.67
CA ALA A 307 34.34 -2.30 -42.69
C ALA A 307 34.36 -3.66 -41.98
N VAL A 308 33.36 -4.49 -42.23
CA VAL A 308 33.36 -5.88 -41.78
C VAL A 308 34.58 -6.52 -42.42
N VAL A 309 35.70 -6.56 -41.70
CA VAL A 309 36.86 -7.32 -42.10
C VAL A 309 36.46 -8.77 -41.87
N VAL A 310 35.78 -9.35 -42.87
CA VAL A 310 35.66 -10.80 -43.02
C VAL A 310 37.06 -11.32 -42.79
N LYS A 311 37.26 -12.15 -41.74
CA LYS A 311 38.57 -12.72 -41.42
C LYS A 311 39.12 -13.35 -42.70
N LYS A 312 39.96 -12.63 -43.43
CA LYS A 312 40.62 -13.17 -44.62
C LYS A 312 41.49 -14.31 -44.09
N SER A 313 41.26 -15.49 -44.65
CA SER A 313 41.90 -16.78 -44.38
C SER A 313 43.23 -16.70 -43.63
N THR A 314 43.39 -17.57 -42.62
CA THR A 314 44.57 -17.80 -41.77
C THR A 314 45.91 -17.96 -42.53
N GLN A 315 45.85 -18.05 -43.86
CA GLN A 315 46.95 -18.13 -44.80
C GLN A 315 47.99 -17.00 -44.66
N ARG A 316 47.58 -15.75 -44.38
CA ARG A 316 48.54 -14.65 -44.17
C ARG A 316 49.33 -14.81 -42.87
N LEU A 317 48.65 -15.29 -41.82
CA LEU A 317 49.25 -15.60 -40.53
C LEU A 317 50.24 -16.77 -40.65
N HIS A 318 49.86 -17.81 -41.42
CA HIS A 318 50.75 -18.92 -41.74
C HIS A 318 52.00 -18.48 -42.52
N LYS A 319 51.88 -17.52 -43.44
CA LYS A 319 53.01 -16.99 -44.21
C LYS A 319 53.99 -16.22 -43.33
N VAL A 320 53.49 -15.35 -42.44
CA VAL A 320 54.32 -14.63 -41.45
C VAL A 320 55.00 -15.61 -40.49
N LEU A 321 54.28 -16.62 -40.00
CA LEU A 321 54.86 -17.66 -39.14
C LEU A 321 55.85 -18.57 -39.88
N ALA A 322 55.77 -18.70 -41.20
CA ALA A 322 56.76 -19.41 -42.02
C ALA A 322 58.01 -18.55 -42.24
N GLU A 323 57.85 -17.24 -42.45
CA GLU A 323 58.96 -16.27 -42.52
C GLU A 323 59.73 -16.20 -41.20
N TYR A 324 59.04 -16.25 -40.04
CA TYR A 324 59.70 -16.31 -38.73
C TYR A 324 60.56 -17.57 -38.57
N ARG A 325 60.08 -18.72 -39.05
CA ARG A 325 60.87 -19.97 -39.07
C ARG A 325 62.06 -19.89 -40.02
N ALA A 326 61.92 -19.20 -41.15
CA ALA A 326 62.98 -19.02 -42.14
C ALA A 326 64.08 -18.04 -41.68
N LEU A 327 63.74 -17.03 -40.87
CA LEU A 327 64.66 -16.04 -40.29
C LEU A 327 65.54 -16.60 -39.15
N GLY A 328 65.61 -17.91 -38.97
CA GLY A 328 66.47 -18.53 -37.98
C GLY A 328 65.85 -18.66 -36.58
N TRP A 329 64.53 -18.41 -36.44
CA TRP A 329 63.76 -18.85 -35.26
C TRP A 329 63.58 -20.38 -35.34
N THR A 330 64.69 -21.08 -35.21
CA THR A 330 64.77 -22.52 -35.31
C THR A 330 64.22 -23.16 -34.03
N SER A 331 63.64 -24.33 -34.21
CA SER A 331 63.04 -25.23 -33.21
C SER A 331 64.04 -25.76 -32.15
N THR A 332 65.10 -25.03 -31.82
CA THR A 332 66.22 -25.51 -30.98
C THR A 332 65.83 -25.79 -29.53
N GLN A 333 64.61 -25.44 -29.11
CA GLN A 333 64.08 -25.81 -27.81
C GLN A 333 62.65 -26.36 -27.87
N GLN A 334 62.15 -26.87 -29.01
CA GLN A 334 60.78 -27.36 -29.06
C GLN A 334 60.57 -28.55 -28.10
N GLU A 335 61.58 -29.42 -27.95
CA GLU A 335 61.54 -30.51 -26.97
C GLU A 335 61.64 -30.01 -25.52
N ALA A 336 62.49 -29.03 -25.25
CA ALA A 336 62.62 -28.43 -23.93
C ALA A 336 61.38 -27.62 -23.54
N ALA A 337 60.77 -26.89 -24.48
CA ALA A 337 59.51 -26.18 -24.32
C ALA A 337 58.34 -27.15 -24.15
N ALA A 338 58.33 -28.27 -24.90
CA ALA A 338 57.33 -29.32 -24.71
C ALA A 338 57.49 -30.02 -23.35
N ARG A 339 58.73 -30.26 -22.90
CA ARG A 339 59.02 -30.79 -21.55
C ARG A 339 58.58 -29.81 -20.47
N ASN A 340 58.98 -28.54 -20.56
CA ASN A 340 58.54 -27.48 -19.64
C ASN A 340 57.01 -27.33 -19.64
N ALA A 341 56.34 -27.42 -20.79
CA ALA A 341 54.88 -27.36 -20.85
C ALA A 341 54.23 -28.56 -20.16
N ARG A 342 54.75 -29.78 -20.36
CA ARG A 342 54.28 -30.98 -19.65
C ARG A 342 54.50 -30.85 -18.15
N ASP A 343 55.67 -30.39 -17.74
CA ASP A 343 56.02 -30.18 -16.33
C ASP A 343 55.12 -29.11 -15.71
N MET A 344 54.86 -28.00 -16.42
CA MET A 344 53.90 -26.98 -16.00
C MET A 344 52.47 -27.54 -15.86
N HIS A 345 52.03 -28.42 -16.76
CA HIS A 345 50.73 -29.08 -16.65
C HIS A 345 50.66 -30.04 -15.45
N VAL A 346 51.72 -30.80 -15.20
CA VAL A 346 51.83 -31.68 -14.03
C VAL A 346 51.83 -30.86 -12.74
N MET A 347 52.61 -29.79 -12.67
CA MET A 347 52.67 -28.88 -11.53
C MET A 347 51.31 -28.23 -11.25
N LYS A 348 50.63 -27.73 -12.29
CA LYS A 348 49.26 -27.18 -12.15
C LYS A 348 48.27 -28.24 -11.66
N ARG A 349 48.36 -29.47 -12.16
CA ARG A 349 47.49 -30.58 -11.73
C ARG A 349 47.74 -30.95 -10.26
N GLN A 350 49.01 -30.99 -9.83
CA GLN A 350 49.37 -31.25 -8.44
C GLN A 350 48.90 -30.12 -7.51
N GLN A 351 49.10 -28.87 -7.92
CA GLN A 351 48.61 -27.70 -7.17
C GLN A 351 47.09 -27.72 -7.03
N ALA A 352 46.35 -28.01 -8.11
CA ALA A 352 44.90 -28.13 -8.06
C ALA A 352 44.44 -29.26 -7.13
N LYS A 353 45.11 -30.42 -7.16
CA LYS A 353 44.83 -31.54 -6.25
C LYS A 353 45.08 -31.16 -4.79
N LEU A 354 46.18 -30.46 -4.50
CA LEU A 354 46.48 -29.99 -3.14
C LEU A 354 45.42 -29.01 -2.65
N VAL A 355 45.05 -28.01 -3.47
CA VAL A 355 44.00 -27.04 -3.15
C VAL A 355 42.68 -27.73 -2.85
N GLN A 356 42.29 -28.72 -3.68
CA GLN A 356 41.10 -29.52 -3.43
C GLN A 356 41.18 -30.29 -2.10
N GLN A 357 42.30 -30.96 -1.82
CA GLN A 357 42.48 -31.71 -0.58
C GLN A 357 42.44 -30.82 0.67
N ILE A 358 43.05 -29.63 0.60
CA ILE A 358 43.00 -28.64 1.68
C ILE A 358 41.56 -28.14 1.85
N GLY A 359 40.85 -27.82 0.76
CA GLY A 359 39.45 -27.39 0.80
C GLY A 359 38.53 -28.42 1.45
N VAL A 360 38.68 -29.71 1.09
CA VAL A 360 37.89 -30.80 1.71
C VAL A 360 38.20 -30.94 3.20
N LYS A 361 39.46 -30.81 3.62
CA LYS A 361 39.84 -30.82 5.04
C LYS A 361 39.30 -29.60 5.78
N ALA A 362 39.22 -28.44 5.12
CA ALA A 362 38.72 -27.19 5.68
C ALA A 362 37.22 -27.24 6.03
N ASN A 363 36.44 -28.15 5.42
CA ASN A 363 35.04 -28.37 5.81
C ASN A 363 34.90 -28.74 7.31
N LYS A 364 35.92 -29.38 7.91
CA LYS A 364 35.95 -29.71 9.35
C LYS A 364 36.25 -28.51 10.25
N LEU A 365 36.61 -27.36 9.69
CA LEU A 365 36.93 -26.13 10.45
C LEU A 365 35.69 -25.28 10.78
N GLN A 366 34.49 -25.75 10.43
CA GLN A 366 33.24 -25.09 10.80
C GLN A 366 32.91 -25.34 12.30
N LYS A 367 33.62 -24.67 13.20
CA LYS A 367 33.53 -24.86 14.67
C LYS A 367 32.15 -24.58 15.27
N HIS A 368 31.35 -23.74 14.61
CA HIS A 368 30.00 -23.36 15.04
C HIS A 368 28.96 -23.71 13.97
N PHE A 369 29.11 -24.87 13.32
CA PHE A 369 28.16 -25.35 12.34
C PHE A 369 26.78 -25.57 12.99
N ARG A 370 25.73 -24.95 12.44
CA ARG A 370 24.34 -25.07 12.89
C ARG A 370 23.52 -25.81 11.84
N VAL A 371 22.95 -26.96 12.21
CA VAL A 371 22.03 -27.71 11.35
C VAL A 371 20.73 -26.92 11.20
N GLN A 372 20.23 -26.78 9.97
CA GLN A 372 19.03 -25.97 9.67
C GLN A 372 17.71 -26.72 9.90
N CYS A 373 17.70 -28.04 9.71
CA CYS A 373 16.52 -28.88 9.91
C CYS A 373 16.83 -29.92 11.00
N ASN A 374 16.07 -29.88 12.09
CA ASN A 374 16.10 -30.92 13.10
C ASN A 374 15.05 -31.98 12.70
N PHE A 375 15.49 -33.19 12.38
CA PHE A 375 14.62 -34.35 12.19
C PHE A 375 14.42 -35.07 13.51
#